data_AF-A0A062U6R0-F1
#
_entry.id   AF-A0A062U6R0-F1
#
_cell.length_a   1.000
_cell.length_b   1.000
_cell.length_c   1.000
_cell.angle_alpha   90.00
_cell.angle_beta   90.00
_cell.angle_gamma   90.00
#
_symmetry.space_group_name_H-M   'P 1'
#
loop_
_entity.id
_entity.type
_entity.pdbx_description
1 polymer ?
#
loop_
_entity_poly.entity_id
_entity_poly.type
_entity_poly.pdbx_seq_one_letter_code
_entity_poly.pdbx_strand_id
1 'polypeptide(L)'
;MADDRRLYDLQRLHTLGLDLESSQDEAELKSPCLLTEDCRESGENSLTLNLETETFHCVNCNQSGSLRELVRALEGGALVPVSPAEPKPLEVTRIVDADYTPVEVKPVQAVAKKAEPKVLQLKDAQRIRTPEEIRMEHKRAKQAAREGRHTGEKIIITLLALVFLGAGLSAAALSGFANYQAFSSSVADPLQAGVWGWTGVIAAVVSFGGFTFFYWHTANRRMKEGVRALFFALAGAGTSIVGTQMYIAANNKAAEMEQVQASSNREILESQIADWRRQLEGIPADTRTVEGLETYLAEVERVGRTHQKPYRDAQNELGLAKRRDELQAKIETANAELLGTGQGEILVQAQTRTSIPGWFFAGMLELFSSQGTSIGLVALLILYGRRTVNPPTGSVNA
;
A
#
# COMPACT_ATOMS: atom_id res chain seq x y z
N MET A 1 -32.43 6.85 -20.43
CA MET A 1 -33.84 6.68 -20.05
C MET A 1 -34.10 5.42 -19.22
N ALA A 2 -33.66 4.22 -19.62
CA ALA A 2 -33.80 3.01 -18.77
C ALA A 2 -32.80 3.03 -17.60
N ASP A 3 -31.53 3.36 -17.87
CA ASP A 3 -30.47 3.46 -16.85
C ASP A 3 -30.76 4.53 -15.79
N ASP A 4 -31.34 5.67 -16.18
CA ASP A 4 -31.73 6.73 -15.24
C ASP A 4 -32.84 6.28 -14.27
N ARG A 5 -33.74 5.41 -14.73
CA ARG A 5 -34.82 4.84 -13.91
C ARG A 5 -34.27 3.80 -12.94
N ARG A 6 -33.35 2.95 -13.40
CA ARG A 6 -32.66 1.96 -12.57
C ARG A 6 -31.87 2.62 -11.43
N LEU A 7 -31.11 3.66 -11.74
CA LEU A 7 -30.36 4.43 -10.74
C LEU A 7 -31.29 5.09 -9.72
N TYR A 8 -32.43 5.61 -10.16
CA TYR A 8 -33.44 6.18 -9.28
C TYR A 8 -34.03 5.15 -8.31
N ASP A 9 -34.42 3.96 -8.81
CA ASP A 9 -35.01 2.91 -7.98
C ASP A 9 -34.00 2.33 -6.97
N LEU A 10 -32.73 2.15 -7.36
CA LEU A 10 -31.65 1.72 -6.44
C LEU A 10 -31.36 2.75 -5.36
N GLN A 11 -31.28 4.03 -5.73
CA GLN A 11 -31.10 5.11 -4.75
C GLN A 11 -32.28 5.17 -3.78
N ARG A 12 -33.49 4.86 -4.25
CA ARG A 12 -34.69 4.83 -3.41
C ARG A 12 -34.68 3.68 -2.42
N LEU A 13 -34.27 2.48 -2.83
CA LEU A 13 -34.13 1.32 -1.93
C LEU A 13 -33.10 1.60 -0.82
N HIS A 14 -31.98 2.27 -1.13
CA HIS A 14 -31.02 2.72 -0.12
C HIS A 14 -31.65 3.71 0.89
N THR A 15 -32.44 4.68 0.40
CA THR A 15 -33.13 5.62 1.32
C THR A 15 -34.18 4.97 2.20
N LEU A 16 -34.73 3.82 1.79
CA LEU A 16 -35.72 3.04 2.53
C LEU A 16 -35.08 2.05 3.51
N GLY A 17 -33.75 2.07 3.66
CA GLY A 17 -33.03 1.35 4.71
C GLY A 17 -32.52 -0.04 4.33
N LEU A 18 -32.48 -0.37 3.03
CA LEU A 18 -31.80 -1.56 2.53
C LEU A 18 -30.30 -1.25 2.37
N ASP A 19 -29.45 -1.97 3.09
CA ASP A 19 -28.00 -1.82 3.02
C ASP A 19 -27.47 -2.53 1.76
N LEU A 20 -27.25 -1.73 0.70
CA LEU A 20 -26.78 -2.19 -0.60
C LEU A 20 -25.26 -2.42 -0.64
N GLU A 21 -24.50 -2.10 0.41
CA GLU A 21 -23.03 -2.19 0.43
C GLU A 21 -22.50 -3.52 0.99
N SER A 22 -23.38 -4.48 1.31
CA SER A 22 -23.03 -5.69 2.07
C SER A 22 -22.72 -6.95 1.24
N SER A 23 -22.83 -6.91 -0.09
CA SER A 23 -22.53 -8.08 -0.94
C SER A 23 -21.19 -7.96 -1.66
N GLN A 24 -20.43 -9.05 -1.66
CA GLN A 24 -19.16 -9.20 -2.38
C GLN A 24 -19.37 -9.64 -3.85
N ASP A 25 -20.59 -9.98 -4.24
CA ASP A 25 -20.94 -10.42 -5.59
C ASP A 25 -21.59 -9.27 -6.38
N GLU A 26 -21.04 -8.90 -7.54
CA GLU A 26 -21.50 -7.73 -8.33
C GLU A 26 -22.91 -7.90 -8.93
N ALA A 27 -23.46 -9.11 -8.98
CA ALA A 27 -24.74 -9.43 -9.61
C ALA A 27 -25.89 -9.68 -8.63
N GLU A 28 -25.60 -10.17 -7.42
CA GLU A 28 -26.59 -10.56 -6.42
C GLU A 28 -26.29 -9.91 -5.07
N LEU A 29 -27.27 -9.20 -4.54
CA LEU A 29 -27.18 -8.52 -3.26
C LEU A 29 -28.13 -9.16 -2.25
N LYS A 30 -27.62 -9.54 -1.07
CA LYS A 30 -28.41 -10.09 0.02
C LYS A 30 -28.60 -9.06 1.12
N SER A 31 -29.83 -8.80 1.50
CA SER A 31 -30.17 -7.81 2.53
C SER A 31 -31.29 -8.33 3.44
N PRO A 32 -31.47 -7.76 4.65
CA PRO A 32 -32.64 -8.09 5.47
C PRO A 32 -33.93 -7.62 4.79
N CYS A 33 -34.96 -8.46 4.82
CA CYS A 33 -36.27 -8.13 4.23
C CYS A 33 -37.08 -7.25 5.19
N LEU A 34 -37.60 -6.12 4.69
CA LEU A 34 -38.43 -5.17 5.46
C LEU A 34 -39.93 -5.25 5.14
N LEU A 35 -40.36 -6.26 4.36
CA LEU A 35 -41.73 -6.34 3.83
C LEU A 35 -42.77 -6.80 4.86
N THR A 36 -42.41 -7.66 5.82
CA THR A 36 -43.30 -8.15 6.88
C THR A 36 -42.63 -8.03 8.25
N GLU A 37 -43.43 -7.95 9.32
CA GLU A 37 -42.90 -7.89 10.70
C GLU A 37 -42.08 -9.15 11.04
N ASP A 38 -42.53 -10.32 10.60
CA ASP A 38 -41.79 -11.59 10.77
C ASP A 38 -40.40 -11.54 10.12
N CYS A 39 -40.26 -10.89 8.96
CA CYS A 39 -38.96 -10.72 8.30
C CYS A 39 -38.05 -9.73 9.04
N ARG A 40 -38.62 -8.71 9.67
CA ARG A 40 -37.87 -7.71 10.45
C ARG A 40 -37.35 -8.28 11.77
N GLU A 41 -38.12 -9.15 12.41
CA GLU A 41 -37.73 -9.79 13.67
C GLU A 41 -36.71 -10.92 13.48
N SER A 42 -36.77 -11.61 12.33
CA SER A 42 -35.86 -12.72 12.03
C SER A 42 -34.40 -12.26 11.83
N GLY A 43 -34.17 -11.01 11.41
CA GLY A 43 -32.81 -10.43 11.31
C GLY A 43 -31.86 -11.08 10.29
N GLU A 44 -32.31 -12.12 9.57
CA GLU A 44 -31.54 -12.83 8.56
C GLU A 44 -31.63 -12.15 7.18
N ASN A 45 -30.54 -12.22 6.41
CA ASN A 45 -30.42 -11.73 5.03
C ASN A 45 -31.28 -12.55 4.05
N SER A 46 -32.59 -12.45 4.21
CA SER A 46 -33.61 -13.25 3.54
C SER A 46 -34.04 -12.68 2.18
N LEU A 47 -33.69 -11.43 1.87
CA LEU A 47 -33.97 -10.78 0.60
C LEU A 47 -32.76 -10.88 -0.33
N THR A 48 -32.94 -11.47 -1.51
CA THR A 48 -31.96 -11.49 -2.59
C THR A 48 -32.42 -10.56 -3.71
N LEU A 49 -31.55 -9.66 -4.13
CA LEU A 49 -31.77 -8.66 -5.16
C LEU A 49 -30.84 -8.98 -6.33
N ASN A 50 -31.39 -9.25 -7.51
CA ASN A 50 -30.60 -9.45 -8.72
C ASN A 50 -30.59 -8.15 -9.54
N LEU A 51 -29.42 -7.52 -9.61
CA LEU A 51 -29.26 -6.20 -10.20
C LEU A 51 -29.24 -6.24 -11.74
N GLU A 52 -28.92 -7.38 -12.35
CA GLU A 52 -28.89 -7.56 -13.80
C GLU A 52 -30.30 -7.77 -14.37
N THR A 53 -31.13 -8.53 -13.66
CA THR A 53 -32.50 -8.87 -14.08
C THR A 53 -33.57 -7.94 -13.52
N GLU A 54 -33.18 -6.99 -12.65
CA GLU A 54 -34.07 -6.06 -11.94
C GLU A 54 -35.17 -6.77 -11.13
N THR A 55 -34.86 -7.93 -10.57
CA THR A 55 -35.81 -8.74 -9.77
C THR A 55 -35.38 -8.87 -8.31
N PHE A 56 -36.34 -9.15 -7.43
CA PHE A 56 -36.10 -9.51 -6.04
C PHE A 56 -36.79 -10.82 -5.69
N HIS A 57 -36.22 -11.54 -4.73
CA HIS A 57 -36.82 -12.73 -4.14
C HIS A 57 -36.54 -12.76 -2.64
N CYS A 58 -37.58 -12.91 -1.83
CA CYS A 58 -37.46 -13.10 -0.40
C CYS A 58 -37.78 -14.56 -0.02
N VAL A 59 -36.83 -15.23 0.62
CA VAL A 59 -36.96 -16.63 1.03
C VAL A 59 -37.93 -16.79 2.20
N ASN A 60 -38.07 -15.76 3.05
CA ASN A 60 -38.87 -15.85 4.27
C ASN A 60 -40.36 -15.54 4.04
N CYS A 61 -40.69 -14.59 3.16
CA CYS A 61 -42.08 -14.27 2.82
C CYS A 61 -42.54 -14.81 1.46
N ASN A 62 -41.68 -15.55 0.74
CA ASN A 62 -41.91 -16.10 -0.61
C ASN A 62 -42.38 -15.07 -1.65
N GLN A 63 -42.15 -13.77 -1.41
CA GLN A 63 -42.47 -12.73 -2.39
C GLN A 63 -41.33 -12.58 -3.40
N SER A 64 -41.70 -12.47 -4.66
CA SER A 64 -40.79 -12.15 -5.76
C SER A 64 -41.46 -11.21 -6.74
N GLY A 65 -40.66 -10.39 -7.42
CA GLY A 65 -41.15 -9.38 -8.36
C GLY A 65 -40.03 -8.49 -8.87
N SER A 66 -40.40 -7.38 -9.50
CA SER A 66 -39.45 -6.38 -9.96
C SER A 66 -38.98 -5.46 -8.83
N LEU A 67 -37.77 -4.88 -8.94
CA LEU A 67 -37.25 -3.90 -7.97
C LEU A 67 -38.22 -2.71 -7.78
N ARG A 68 -38.96 -2.34 -8.84
CA ARG A 68 -39.95 -1.27 -8.77
C ARG A 68 -41.18 -1.63 -7.94
N GLU A 69 -41.60 -2.89 -7.97
CA GLU A 69 -42.67 -3.41 -7.09
C GLU A 69 -42.20 -3.46 -5.64
N LEU A 70 -40.92 -3.79 -5.41
CA LEU A 70 -40.32 -3.72 -4.07
C LEU A 70 -40.31 -2.29 -3.52
N VAL A 71 -39.89 -1.30 -4.32
CA VAL A 71 -39.95 0.12 -3.93
C VAL A 71 -41.37 0.52 -3.56
N ARG A 72 -42.36 0.17 -4.40
CA ARG A 72 -43.77 0.46 -4.13
C ARG A 72 -44.30 -0.23 -2.87
N ALA A 73 -43.91 -1.47 -2.62
CA ALA A 73 -44.32 -2.22 -1.43
C ALA A 73 -43.75 -1.60 -0.15
N LEU A 74 -42.48 -1.16 -0.18
CA LEU A 74 -41.83 -0.48 0.94
C LEU A 74 -42.35 0.94 1.17
N GLU A 75 -42.67 1.68 0.11
CA GLU A 75 -43.30 3.01 0.21
C GLU A 75 -44.78 2.93 0.62
N GLY A 76 -45.46 1.85 0.25
CA GLY A 76 -46.91 1.69 0.41
C GLY A 76 -47.36 1.39 1.84
N GLY A 77 -46.48 0.93 2.73
CA GLY A 77 -46.74 0.81 4.17
C GLY A 77 -48.06 0.12 4.57
N ALA A 78 -48.61 -0.76 3.73
CA ALA A 78 -49.92 -1.36 3.92
C ALA A 78 -49.82 -2.88 3.75
N LEU A 79 -50.06 -3.58 4.85
CA LEU A 79 -50.48 -4.97 4.90
C LEU A 79 -51.66 -5.17 3.94
N VAL A 80 -51.45 -5.74 2.75
CA VAL A 80 -52.52 -6.43 2.03
C VAL A 80 -51.95 -7.63 1.25
N PRO A 81 -52.45 -8.85 1.51
CA PRO A 81 -52.11 -10.03 0.74
C PRO A 81 -52.79 -9.96 -0.62
N VAL A 82 -52.03 -10.15 -1.70
CA VAL A 82 -52.62 -10.54 -2.99
C VAL A 82 -52.50 -12.05 -3.09
N SER A 83 -53.55 -12.75 -2.66
CA SER A 83 -53.86 -14.09 -3.16
C SER A 83 -55.15 -13.97 -3.98
N PRO A 84 -55.19 -14.45 -5.24
CA PRO A 84 -56.41 -14.45 -6.02
C PRO A 84 -57.14 -15.79 -5.84
N ALA A 85 -58.21 -15.82 -5.03
CA ALA A 85 -59.26 -16.84 -5.14
C ALA A 85 -60.55 -16.43 -4.39
N GLU A 86 -61.54 -16.03 -5.21
CA GLU A 86 -63.01 -16.04 -5.07
C GLU A 86 -63.79 -15.75 -3.76
N PRO A 87 -64.95 -15.06 -3.87
CA PRO A 87 -65.72 -14.56 -2.72
C PRO A 87 -66.85 -15.51 -2.27
N LYS A 88 -67.21 -15.45 -0.99
CA LYS A 88 -68.53 -15.87 -0.49
C LYS A 88 -69.09 -14.85 0.52
N PRO A 89 -70.41 -14.58 0.51
CA PRO A 89 -70.96 -13.30 0.93
C PRO A 89 -71.30 -13.22 2.44
N LEU A 90 -71.35 -11.97 2.92
CA LEU A 90 -71.78 -11.53 4.24
C LEU A 90 -73.19 -12.01 4.61
N GLU A 91 -73.35 -12.49 5.84
CA GLU A 91 -74.62 -12.43 6.58
C GLU A 91 -74.43 -11.66 7.88
N VAL A 92 -75.27 -10.64 8.04
CA VAL A 92 -75.50 -9.88 9.27
C VAL A 92 -76.68 -10.52 9.98
N THR A 93 -76.53 -10.88 11.25
CA THR A 93 -77.65 -11.12 12.16
C THR A 93 -77.37 -10.56 13.55
N ARG A 94 -78.47 -10.10 14.15
CA ARG A 94 -78.60 -9.23 15.30
C ARG A 94 -79.30 -10.02 16.42
N ILE A 95 -78.92 -9.75 17.67
CA ILE A 95 -79.67 -9.88 18.95
C ILE A 95 -79.73 -11.29 19.60
N VAL A 96 -79.39 -11.40 20.90
CA VAL A 96 -80.29 -11.66 22.07
C VAL A 96 -79.47 -11.98 23.35
N ASP A 97 -80.04 -11.52 24.47
CA ASP A 97 -79.64 -11.39 25.90
C ASP A 97 -79.25 -12.63 26.74
N ALA A 98 -78.93 -12.33 28.02
CA ALA A 98 -78.88 -13.13 29.27
C ALA A 98 -77.44 -13.41 29.77
N ASP A 99 -76.96 -13.06 30.96
CA ASP A 99 -77.57 -12.88 32.29
C ASP A 99 -76.77 -11.84 33.13
N TYR A 100 -77.46 -10.94 33.83
CA TYR A 100 -76.86 -10.21 34.97
C TYR A 100 -77.88 -10.12 36.11
N THR A 101 -77.57 -10.77 37.23
CA THR A 101 -78.36 -10.78 38.46
C THR A 101 -77.99 -9.56 39.33
N PRO A 102 -78.95 -8.73 39.77
CA PRO A 102 -78.67 -7.65 40.72
C PRO A 102 -78.67 -8.17 42.16
N VAL A 103 -77.53 -8.07 42.85
CA VAL A 103 -77.44 -8.30 44.30
C VAL A 103 -77.80 -7.00 45.03
N GLU A 104 -78.78 -7.10 45.94
CA GLU A 104 -79.24 -6.02 46.81
C GLU A 104 -78.14 -5.49 47.74
N VAL A 105 -77.93 -4.17 47.72
CA VAL A 105 -76.99 -3.48 48.61
C VAL A 105 -77.67 -3.18 49.95
N LYS A 106 -77.20 -3.82 51.03
CA LYS A 106 -77.45 -3.38 52.41
C LYS A 106 -76.36 -2.39 52.85
N PRO A 107 -76.69 -1.21 53.40
CA PRO A 107 -75.68 -0.29 53.91
C PRO A 107 -75.17 -0.76 55.28
N VAL A 108 -73.89 -1.11 55.36
CA VAL A 108 -73.18 -1.29 56.64
C VAL A 108 -72.45 0.01 56.96
N GLN A 109 -72.86 0.67 58.04
CA GLN A 109 -72.13 1.81 58.63
C GLN A 109 -70.75 1.33 59.11
N ALA A 110 -69.67 1.87 58.55
CA ALA A 110 -68.32 1.69 59.06
C ALA A 110 -67.82 3.02 59.65
N VAL A 111 -67.53 2.96 60.95
CA VAL A 111 -67.02 4.04 61.79
C VAL A 111 -65.63 4.48 61.32
N ALA A 112 -65.47 5.79 61.11
CA ALA A 112 -64.20 6.43 60.79
C ALA A 112 -63.21 6.32 61.96
N LYS A 113 -62.03 5.74 61.73
CA LYS A 113 -60.82 5.99 62.52
C LYS A 113 -59.74 6.54 61.58
N LYS A 114 -59.37 7.81 61.81
CA LYS A 114 -58.24 8.50 61.16
C LYS A 114 -56.93 7.80 61.52
N ALA A 115 -56.20 7.33 60.52
CA ALA A 115 -54.77 7.08 60.61
C ALA A 115 -54.09 7.88 59.48
N GLU A 116 -53.20 8.80 59.84
CA GLU A 116 -52.46 9.61 58.88
C GLU A 116 -51.41 8.75 58.14
N PRO A 117 -51.28 8.88 56.81
CA PRO A 117 -50.27 8.14 56.06
C PRO A 117 -48.89 8.77 56.25
N LYS A 118 -47.96 8.02 56.84
CA LYS A 118 -46.56 8.44 56.99
C LYS A 118 -45.81 8.16 55.68
N VAL A 119 -45.52 9.20 54.91
CA VAL A 119 -44.77 9.11 53.63
C VAL A 119 -43.29 8.88 53.93
N LEU A 120 -42.75 7.72 53.55
CA LEU A 120 -41.32 7.42 53.59
C LEU A 120 -40.65 8.01 52.34
N GLN A 121 -39.66 8.87 52.51
CA GLN A 121 -38.84 9.35 51.38
C GLN A 121 -37.96 8.21 50.87
N LEU A 122 -38.05 7.90 49.57
CA LEU A 122 -37.19 6.90 48.93
C LEU A 122 -35.74 7.40 48.89
N LYS A 123 -34.79 6.49 49.16
CA LYS A 123 -33.35 6.75 48.99
C LYS A 123 -33.00 6.82 47.50
N ASP A 124 -31.95 7.56 47.15
CA ASP A 124 -31.53 7.80 45.75
C ASP A 124 -31.34 6.52 44.91
N ALA A 125 -31.00 5.39 45.54
CA ALA A 125 -30.87 4.09 44.89
C ALA A 125 -32.21 3.45 44.45
N GLN A 126 -33.35 3.96 44.91
CA GLN A 126 -34.70 3.48 44.56
C GLN A 126 -35.50 4.52 43.76
N ARG A 127 -34.87 5.63 43.36
CA ARG A 127 -35.49 6.63 42.48
C ARG A 127 -35.66 6.01 41.09
N ILE A 128 -36.91 5.89 40.64
CA ILE A 128 -37.22 5.51 39.26
C ILE A 128 -36.62 6.58 38.36
N ARG A 129 -35.63 6.19 37.54
CA ARG A 129 -34.95 7.12 36.64
C ARG A 129 -35.97 7.78 35.74
N THR A 130 -35.86 9.09 35.63
CA THR A 130 -36.78 9.83 34.76
C THR A 130 -36.47 9.52 33.29
N PRO A 131 -37.48 9.51 32.41
CA PRO A 131 -37.28 9.23 30.98
C PRO A 131 -36.34 10.24 30.30
N GLU A 132 -36.17 11.43 30.86
CA GLU A 132 -35.22 12.44 30.39
C GLU A 132 -33.76 12.10 30.73
N GLU A 133 -33.50 11.61 31.95
CA GLU A 133 -32.17 11.15 32.37
C GLU A 133 -31.68 9.99 31.48
N ILE A 134 -32.57 9.04 31.17
CA ILE A 134 -32.27 7.90 30.27
C ILE A 134 -31.94 8.38 28.84
N ARG A 135 -32.70 9.35 28.31
CA ARG A 135 -32.42 9.94 26.99
C ARG A 135 -31.08 10.68 26.94
N MET A 136 -30.72 11.37 28.02
CA MET A 136 -29.44 12.10 28.10
C MET A 136 -28.25 11.14 28.22
N GLU A 137 -28.38 10.05 28.97
CA GLU A 137 -27.38 8.97 29.03
C GLU A 137 -27.20 8.31 27.65
N HIS A 138 -28.27 8.00 26.92
CA HIS A 138 -28.17 7.47 25.56
C HIS A 138 -27.51 8.46 24.58
N LYS A 139 -27.78 9.78 24.70
CA LYS A 139 -27.09 10.79 23.88
C LYS A 139 -25.61 10.86 24.20
N ARG A 140 -25.23 10.86 25.48
CA ARG A 140 -23.83 10.84 25.93
C ARG A 140 -23.11 9.57 25.51
N ALA A 141 -23.74 8.41 25.62
CA ALA A 141 -23.19 7.13 25.17
C ALA A 141 -22.98 7.10 23.65
N LYS A 142 -23.94 7.63 22.86
CA LYS A 142 -23.78 7.80 21.41
C LYS A 142 -22.67 8.80 21.05
N GLN A 143 -22.50 9.87 21.82
CA GLN A 143 -21.41 10.83 21.63
C GLN A 143 -20.05 10.20 21.97
N ALA A 144 -19.92 9.53 23.12
CA ALA A 144 -18.70 8.83 23.52
C ALA A 144 -18.31 7.71 22.53
N ALA A 145 -19.30 6.95 22.02
CA ALA A 145 -19.06 5.95 20.97
C ALA A 145 -18.58 6.59 19.66
N ARG A 146 -19.13 7.76 19.27
CA ARG A 146 -18.67 8.52 18.10
C ARG A 146 -17.26 9.10 18.31
N GLU A 147 -16.94 9.58 19.50
CA GLU A 147 -15.61 10.09 19.87
C GLU A 147 -14.55 8.98 19.88
N GLY A 148 -14.88 7.81 20.41
CA GLY A 148 -14.02 6.62 20.37
C GLY A 148 -13.72 6.18 18.93
N ARG A 149 -14.74 6.12 18.07
CA ARG A 149 -14.57 5.78 16.64
C ARG A 149 -13.66 6.78 15.91
N HIS A 150 -13.86 8.07 16.16
CA HIS A 150 -13.07 9.14 15.55
C HIS A 150 -11.63 9.18 16.06
N THR A 151 -11.37 8.71 17.28
CA THR A 151 -10.00 8.61 17.84
C THR A 151 -9.23 7.45 17.20
N GLY A 152 -9.86 6.29 17.04
CA GLY A 152 -9.26 5.15 16.33
C GLY A 152 -8.97 5.46 14.85
N GLU A 153 -9.94 6.07 14.15
CA GLU A 153 -9.78 6.52 12.76
C GLU A 153 -8.62 7.52 12.62
N LYS A 154 -8.50 8.48 13.54
CA LYS A 154 -7.37 9.42 13.58
C LYS A 154 -6.03 8.72 13.72
N ILE A 155 -5.90 7.72 14.59
CA ILE A 155 -4.65 6.98 14.78
C ILE A 155 -4.25 6.25 13.51
N ILE A 156 -5.20 5.56 12.87
CA ILE A 156 -4.97 4.82 11.63
C ILE A 156 -4.54 5.78 10.51
N ILE A 157 -5.28 6.88 10.29
CA ILE A 157 -4.93 7.85 9.25
C ILE A 157 -3.57 8.50 9.55
N THR A 158 -3.25 8.78 10.81
CA THR A 158 -1.95 9.35 11.19
C THR A 158 -0.81 8.38 10.90
N LEU A 159 -0.93 7.11 11.28
CA LEU A 159 0.08 6.09 10.99
C LEU A 159 0.28 5.91 9.49
N LEU A 160 -0.81 5.80 8.73
CA LEU A 160 -0.75 5.67 7.28
C LEU A 160 -0.09 6.89 6.63
N ALA A 161 -0.45 8.10 7.08
CA ALA A 161 0.13 9.34 6.60
C ALA A 161 1.63 9.45 6.90
N LEU A 162 2.09 8.97 8.06
CA LEU A 162 3.51 8.92 8.40
C LEU A 162 4.28 7.95 7.51
N VAL A 163 3.71 6.77 7.22
CA VAL A 163 4.32 5.80 6.29
C VAL A 163 4.45 6.40 4.89
N PHE A 164 3.39 7.01 4.36
CA PHE A 164 3.42 7.66 3.05
C PHE A 164 4.39 8.85 3.01
N LEU A 165 4.43 9.65 4.07
CA LEU A 165 5.36 10.78 4.17
C LEU A 165 6.81 10.30 4.23
N GLY A 166 7.11 9.28 5.03
CA GLY A 166 8.45 8.72 5.15
C GLY A 166 8.94 8.09 3.86
N ALA A 167 8.16 7.18 3.28
CA ALA A 167 8.47 6.56 1.99
C ALA A 167 8.60 7.59 0.87
N GLY A 168 7.72 8.58 0.87
CA GLY A 168 7.71 9.66 -0.10
C GLY A 168 8.94 10.58 0.00
N LEU A 169 9.36 10.97 1.21
CA LEU A 169 10.58 11.76 1.41
C LEU A 169 11.84 10.99 1.00
N SER A 170 11.91 9.69 1.30
CA SER A 170 13.00 8.84 0.82
C SER A 170 13.03 8.75 -0.70
N ALA A 171 11.86 8.55 -1.34
CA ALA A 171 11.75 8.57 -2.78
C ALA A 171 12.14 9.92 -3.39
N ALA A 172 11.77 11.04 -2.75
CA ALA A 172 12.15 12.38 -3.17
C ALA A 172 13.66 12.64 -3.08
N ALA A 173 14.31 12.13 -2.03
CA ALA A 173 15.76 12.20 -1.92
C ALA A 173 16.46 11.41 -3.04
N LEU A 174 15.99 10.18 -3.31
CA LEU A 174 16.53 9.34 -4.39
C LEU A 174 16.26 9.96 -5.78
N SER A 175 15.06 10.49 -5.99
CA SER A 175 14.68 11.20 -7.23
C SER A 175 15.54 12.44 -7.45
N GLY A 176 15.68 13.28 -6.42
CA GLY A 176 16.50 14.48 -6.48
C GLY A 176 17.97 14.16 -6.76
N PHE A 177 18.51 13.12 -6.11
CA PHE A 177 19.86 12.65 -6.38
C PHE A 177 20.04 12.14 -7.81
N ALA A 178 19.14 11.28 -8.30
CA ALA A 178 19.19 10.75 -9.66
C ALA A 178 19.12 11.87 -10.70
N ASN A 179 18.20 12.83 -10.51
CA ASN A 179 18.09 14.00 -11.37
C ASN A 179 19.35 14.87 -11.33
N TYR A 180 19.90 15.14 -10.14
CA TYR A 180 21.13 15.92 -10.02
C TYR A 180 22.26 15.28 -10.82
N GLN A 181 22.47 13.98 -10.67
CA GLN A 181 23.52 13.24 -11.39
C GLN A 181 23.27 13.22 -12.90
N ALA A 182 22.03 12.98 -13.34
CA ALA A 182 21.69 12.95 -14.77
C ALA A 182 21.90 14.30 -15.46
N PHE A 183 21.41 15.39 -14.87
CA PHE A 183 21.53 16.71 -15.47
C PHE A 183 22.94 17.29 -15.34
N SER A 184 23.66 17.01 -14.25
CA SER A 184 25.06 17.45 -14.13
C SER A 184 25.97 16.74 -15.13
N SER A 185 25.80 15.44 -15.35
CA SER A 185 26.58 14.68 -16.33
C SER A 185 26.24 15.00 -17.79
N SER A 186 25.11 15.66 -18.05
CA SER A 186 24.73 16.10 -19.40
C SER A 186 25.57 17.28 -19.94
N VAL A 187 26.32 17.96 -19.06
CA VAL A 187 27.12 19.14 -19.41
C VAL A 187 28.58 18.91 -19.06
N ALA A 188 29.47 19.18 -20.02
CA ALA A 188 30.91 18.93 -19.87
C ALA A 188 31.64 19.97 -18.99
N ASP A 189 31.12 21.20 -18.91
CA ASP A 189 31.71 22.27 -18.08
C ASP A 189 31.36 22.05 -16.60
N PRO A 190 32.34 21.89 -15.69
CA PRO A 190 32.10 21.59 -14.28
C PRO A 190 31.31 22.68 -13.53
N LEU A 191 31.45 23.96 -13.90
CA LEU A 191 30.69 25.03 -13.27
C LEU A 191 29.22 25.00 -13.69
N GLN A 192 28.95 24.68 -14.96
CA GLN A 192 27.60 24.55 -15.48
C GLN A 192 26.95 23.24 -15.03
N ALA A 193 27.71 22.15 -14.92
CA ALA A 193 27.23 20.85 -14.43
C ALA A 193 26.54 20.97 -13.06
N GLY A 194 27.11 21.75 -12.14
CA GLY A 194 26.46 22.03 -10.85
C GLY A 194 25.11 22.73 -10.99
N VAL A 195 25.02 23.76 -11.85
CA VAL A 195 23.78 24.53 -12.09
C VAL A 195 22.70 23.66 -12.75
N TRP A 196 23.08 22.87 -13.75
CA TRP A 196 22.17 21.93 -14.42
C TRP A 196 21.70 20.82 -13.48
N GLY A 197 22.59 20.29 -12.64
CA GLY A 197 22.23 19.33 -11.59
C GLY A 197 21.14 19.88 -10.65
N TRP A 198 21.32 21.10 -10.13
CA TRP A 198 20.32 21.75 -9.28
C TRP A 198 18.99 22.04 -10.00
N THR A 199 19.02 22.27 -11.31
CA THR A 199 17.79 22.43 -12.11
C THR A 199 16.94 21.15 -12.08
N GLY A 200 17.59 19.98 -12.13
CA GLY A 200 16.93 18.68 -11.95
C GLY A 200 16.30 18.51 -10.57
N VAL A 201 17.00 18.92 -9.51
CA VAL A 201 16.46 18.88 -8.13
C VAL A 201 15.25 19.79 -8.00
N ILE A 202 15.32 21.01 -8.55
CA ILE A 202 14.22 21.97 -8.54
C ILE A 202 12.99 21.39 -9.25
N ALA A 203 13.16 20.67 -10.35
CA ALA A 203 12.04 20.03 -11.05
C ALA A 203 11.31 19.01 -10.15
N ALA A 204 12.05 18.19 -9.40
CA ALA A 204 11.46 17.25 -8.43
C ALA A 204 10.74 17.98 -7.28
N VAL A 205 11.31 19.08 -6.78
CA VAL A 205 10.67 19.93 -5.74
C VAL A 205 9.38 20.58 -6.27
N VAL A 206 9.38 21.06 -7.51
CA VAL A 206 8.20 21.66 -8.16
C VAL A 206 7.11 20.62 -8.36
N SER A 207 7.47 19.38 -8.72
CA SER A 207 6.52 18.26 -8.78
C SER A 207 5.84 18.04 -7.43
N PHE A 208 6.64 17.77 -6.39
CA PHE A 208 6.15 17.53 -5.03
C PHE A 208 5.32 18.70 -4.48
N GLY A 209 5.82 19.93 -4.61
CA GLY A 209 5.11 21.13 -4.20
C GLY A 209 3.79 21.28 -4.95
N GLY A 210 3.81 21.10 -6.28
CA GLY A 210 2.64 21.19 -7.14
C GLY A 210 1.54 20.20 -6.77
N PHE A 211 1.88 18.93 -6.51
CA PHE A 211 0.90 17.94 -6.05
C PHE A 211 0.36 18.27 -4.65
N THR A 212 1.21 18.77 -3.75
CA THR A 212 0.78 19.21 -2.42
C THR A 212 -0.25 20.34 -2.52
N PHE A 213 0.01 21.35 -3.36
CA PHE A 213 -0.93 22.43 -3.63
C PHE A 213 -2.21 21.91 -4.31
N PHE A 214 -2.11 20.97 -5.26
CA PHE A 214 -3.27 20.35 -5.89
C PHE A 214 -4.19 19.70 -4.84
N TYR A 215 -3.67 18.84 -3.97
CA TYR A 215 -4.46 18.18 -2.93
C TYR A 215 -5.00 19.18 -1.90
N TRP A 216 -4.22 20.19 -1.53
CA TRP A 216 -4.66 21.23 -0.61
C TRP A 216 -5.83 22.07 -1.15
N HIS A 217 -5.73 22.52 -2.41
CA HIS A 217 -6.77 23.33 -3.05
C HIS A 217 -8.03 22.50 -3.34
N THR A 218 -7.88 21.24 -3.77
CA THR A 218 -9.04 20.34 -3.99
C THR A 218 -9.76 20.01 -2.69
N ALA A 219 -9.04 19.74 -1.60
CA ALA A 219 -9.63 19.55 -0.26
C ALA A 219 -10.41 20.79 0.23
N ASN A 220 -10.00 21.99 -0.18
CA ASN A 220 -10.67 23.26 0.13
C ASN A 220 -11.71 23.70 -0.92
N ARG A 221 -12.11 22.81 -1.84
CA ARG A 221 -13.08 23.07 -2.93
C ARG A 221 -12.66 24.17 -3.92
N ARG A 222 -11.37 24.50 -4.00
CA ARG A 222 -10.82 25.51 -4.92
C ARG A 222 -10.25 24.86 -6.19
N MET A 223 -11.12 24.25 -6.99
CA MET A 223 -10.71 23.43 -8.15
C MET A 223 -9.88 24.18 -9.19
N LYS A 224 -10.16 25.47 -9.45
CA LYS A 224 -9.41 26.28 -10.42
C LYS A 224 -7.94 26.44 -10.03
N GLU A 225 -7.67 26.63 -8.74
CA GLU A 225 -6.31 26.76 -8.21
C GLU A 225 -5.62 25.39 -8.16
N GLY A 226 -6.37 24.34 -7.81
CA GLY A 226 -5.88 22.96 -7.88
C GLY A 226 -5.41 22.58 -9.29
N VAL A 227 -6.22 22.83 -10.32
CA VAL A 227 -5.85 22.52 -11.71
C VAL A 227 -4.60 23.29 -12.16
N ARG A 228 -4.43 24.56 -11.75
CA ARG A 228 -3.21 25.32 -12.04
C ARG A 228 -1.99 24.70 -11.39
N ALA A 229 -2.10 24.31 -10.12
CA ALA A 229 -1.02 23.62 -9.41
C ALA A 229 -0.67 22.28 -10.06
N LEU A 230 -1.67 21.54 -10.55
CA LEU A 230 -1.49 20.26 -11.24
C LEU A 230 -0.65 20.41 -12.52
N PHE A 231 -0.85 21.46 -13.32
CA PHE A 231 -0.02 21.67 -14.52
C PHE A 231 1.46 21.85 -14.18
N PHE A 232 1.79 22.63 -13.15
CA PHE A 232 3.17 22.78 -12.68
C PHE A 232 3.72 21.48 -12.10
N ALA A 233 2.88 20.74 -11.37
CA ALA A 233 3.23 19.44 -10.81
C ALA A 233 3.64 18.45 -11.91
N LEU A 234 2.82 18.34 -12.96
CA LEU A 234 3.07 17.44 -14.09
C LEU A 234 4.31 17.84 -14.91
N ALA A 235 4.58 19.13 -15.08
CA ALA A 235 5.80 19.60 -15.73
C ALA A 235 7.07 19.23 -14.93
N GLY A 236 7.03 19.39 -13.61
CA GLY A 236 8.08 18.94 -12.71
C GLY A 236 8.25 17.41 -12.76
N ALA A 237 7.14 16.67 -12.69
CA ALA A 237 7.15 15.21 -12.72
C ALA A 237 7.73 14.67 -14.03
N GLY A 238 7.33 15.22 -15.18
CA GLY A 238 7.87 14.82 -16.48
C GLY A 238 9.38 15.02 -16.56
N THR A 239 9.87 16.16 -16.08
CA THR A 239 11.31 16.47 -16.05
C THR A 239 12.08 15.52 -15.12
N SER A 240 11.50 15.23 -13.95
CA SER A 240 12.06 14.32 -12.95
C SER A 240 12.13 12.87 -13.44
N ILE A 241 11.10 12.42 -14.15
CA ILE A 241 11.07 11.08 -14.78
C ILE A 241 12.16 10.97 -15.84
N VAL A 242 12.30 11.99 -16.70
CA VAL A 242 13.33 12.02 -17.73
C VAL A 242 14.73 11.96 -17.12
N GLY A 243 15.02 12.78 -16.10
CA GLY A 243 16.34 12.75 -15.46
C GLY A 243 16.61 11.42 -14.75
N THR A 244 15.61 10.83 -14.07
CA THR A 244 15.76 9.50 -13.47
C THR A 244 16.02 8.41 -14.52
N GLN A 245 15.36 8.47 -15.68
CA GLN A 245 15.63 7.55 -16.79
C GLN A 245 17.04 7.72 -17.35
N MET A 246 17.49 8.97 -17.54
CA MET A 246 18.85 9.26 -17.99
C MET A 246 19.88 8.71 -17.01
N TYR A 247 19.66 8.83 -15.70
CA TYR A 247 20.53 8.27 -14.67
C TYR A 247 20.60 6.74 -14.76
N ILE A 248 19.46 6.06 -14.87
CA ILE A 248 19.41 4.59 -14.99
C ILE A 248 20.13 4.14 -16.28
N ALA A 249 19.87 4.81 -17.39
CA ALA A 249 20.54 4.52 -18.66
C ALA A 249 22.06 4.72 -18.59
N ALA A 250 22.51 5.80 -17.93
CA ALA A 250 23.93 6.06 -17.73
C ALA A 250 24.60 4.98 -16.86
N ASN A 251 23.94 4.55 -15.78
CA ASN A 251 24.46 3.48 -14.93
C ASN A 251 24.50 2.13 -15.64
N ASN A 252 23.46 1.79 -16.43
CA ASN A 252 23.46 0.56 -17.22
C ASN A 252 24.60 0.57 -18.25
N LYS A 253 24.81 1.71 -18.92
CA LYS A 253 25.93 1.86 -19.86
C LYS A 253 27.29 1.77 -19.15
N ALA A 254 27.44 2.35 -17.95
CA ALA A 254 28.66 2.24 -17.17
C ALA A 254 28.95 0.79 -16.77
N ALA A 255 27.93 0.05 -16.33
CA ALA A 255 28.04 -1.37 -16.02
C ALA A 255 28.38 -2.22 -17.26
N GLU A 256 27.79 -1.91 -18.42
CA GLU A 256 28.15 -2.55 -19.70
C GLU A 256 29.61 -2.29 -20.08
N MET A 257 30.10 -1.06 -19.93
CA MET A 257 31.50 -0.73 -20.21
C MET A 257 32.46 -1.43 -19.26
N GLU A 258 32.13 -1.51 -17.97
CA GLU A 258 32.90 -2.25 -16.97
C GLU A 258 32.94 -3.75 -17.32
N GLN A 259 31.82 -4.32 -17.79
CA GLN A 259 31.79 -5.70 -18.27
C GLN A 259 32.67 -5.91 -19.50
N VAL A 260 32.59 -5.02 -20.50
CA VAL A 260 33.44 -5.10 -21.69
C VAL A 260 34.92 -5.02 -21.30
N GLN A 261 35.28 -4.10 -20.39
CA GLN A 261 36.65 -3.97 -19.90
C GLN A 261 37.11 -5.21 -19.12
N ALA A 262 36.27 -5.75 -18.24
CA ALA A 262 36.56 -6.97 -17.49
C ALA A 262 36.73 -8.18 -18.43
N SER A 263 35.88 -8.30 -19.45
CA SER A 263 35.98 -9.37 -20.45
C SER A 263 37.25 -9.26 -21.29
N SER A 264 37.62 -8.04 -21.70
CA SER A 264 38.86 -7.79 -22.43
C SER A 264 40.10 -8.10 -21.58
N ASN A 265 40.11 -7.69 -20.31
CA ASN A 265 41.21 -8.00 -19.39
C ASN A 265 41.34 -9.51 -19.18
N ARG A 266 40.22 -10.22 -19.06
CA ARG A 266 40.18 -11.68 -18.98
C ARG A 266 40.77 -12.35 -20.21
N GLU A 267 40.38 -11.92 -21.41
CA GLU A 267 40.93 -12.46 -22.65
C GLU A 267 42.45 -12.26 -22.74
N ILE A 268 42.95 -11.08 -22.31
CA ILE A 268 44.38 -10.80 -22.23
C ILE A 268 45.06 -11.76 -21.25
N LEU A 269 44.53 -11.94 -20.04
CA LEU A 269 45.10 -12.85 -19.03
C LEU A 269 45.10 -14.30 -19.51
N GLU A 270 44.01 -14.77 -20.12
CA GLU A 270 43.92 -16.13 -20.69
C GLU A 270 44.95 -16.34 -21.81
N SER A 271 45.16 -15.33 -22.66
CA SER A 271 46.18 -15.38 -23.73
C SER A 271 47.61 -15.44 -23.18
N GLN A 272 47.90 -14.68 -22.11
CA GLN A 272 49.20 -14.67 -21.44
C GLN A 272 49.48 -16.01 -20.76
N ILE A 273 48.48 -16.57 -20.06
CA ILE A 273 48.59 -17.90 -19.43
C ILE A 273 48.85 -18.96 -20.50
N ALA A 274 48.15 -18.92 -21.62
CA ALA A 274 48.37 -19.86 -22.72
C ALA A 274 49.78 -19.75 -23.29
N ASP A 275 50.33 -18.54 -23.42
CA ASP A 275 51.70 -18.35 -23.88
C ASP A 275 52.73 -18.86 -22.86
N TRP A 276 52.57 -18.54 -21.57
CA TRP A 276 53.45 -19.06 -20.52
C TRP A 276 53.40 -20.58 -20.42
N ARG A 277 52.23 -21.21 -20.65
CA ARG A 277 52.12 -22.68 -20.72
C ARG A 277 52.90 -23.26 -21.89
N ARG A 278 52.83 -22.64 -23.09
CA ARG A 278 53.67 -23.05 -24.23
C ARG A 278 55.16 -22.90 -23.94
N GLN A 279 55.57 -21.82 -23.28
CA GLN A 279 56.95 -21.62 -22.86
C GLN A 279 57.39 -22.67 -21.83
N LEU A 280 56.50 -23.05 -20.91
CA LEU A 280 56.72 -24.08 -19.90
C LEU A 280 56.90 -25.47 -20.52
N GLU A 281 56.10 -25.81 -21.54
CA GLU A 281 56.21 -27.08 -22.30
C GLU A 281 57.57 -27.22 -23.02
N GLY A 282 58.21 -26.10 -23.37
CA GLY A 282 59.55 -26.07 -23.95
C GLY A 282 60.68 -26.38 -22.96
N ILE A 283 60.40 -26.44 -21.65
CA ILE A 283 61.38 -26.76 -20.60
C ILE A 283 61.20 -28.24 -20.20
N PRO A 284 62.27 -29.07 -20.22
CA PRO A 284 62.17 -30.48 -19.81
C PRO A 284 61.58 -30.66 -18.41
N ALA A 285 60.68 -31.62 -18.25
CA ALA A 285 60.03 -31.90 -16.97
C ALA A 285 61.00 -32.41 -15.90
N ASP A 286 62.13 -33.00 -16.32
CA ASP A 286 63.13 -33.65 -15.47
C ASP A 286 64.19 -32.67 -14.92
N THR A 287 64.01 -31.36 -15.07
CA THR A 287 64.89 -30.36 -14.43
C THR A 287 64.89 -30.54 -12.91
N ARG A 288 66.08 -30.68 -12.31
CA ARG A 288 66.26 -30.71 -10.86
C ARG A 288 65.76 -29.41 -10.21
N THR A 289 65.36 -29.47 -8.94
CA THR A 289 64.85 -28.30 -8.22
C THR A 289 65.92 -27.20 -8.12
N VAL A 290 65.49 -25.93 -8.12
CA VAL A 290 66.38 -24.77 -7.99
C VAL A 290 67.24 -24.88 -6.74
N GLU A 291 66.64 -25.19 -5.58
CA GLU A 291 67.34 -25.36 -4.31
C GLU A 291 68.40 -26.48 -4.36
N GLY A 292 68.08 -27.60 -5.03
CA GLY A 292 69.01 -28.72 -5.18
C GLY A 292 70.20 -28.39 -6.08
N LEU A 293 69.96 -27.64 -7.15
CA LEU A 293 71.00 -27.19 -8.09
C LEU A 293 71.89 -26.09 -7.49
N GLU A 294 71.33 -25.14 -6.74
CA GLU A 294 72.09 -24.11 -6.02
C GLU A 294 73.00 -24.72 -4.97
N THR A 295 72.49 -25.69 -4.21
CA THR A 295 73.28 -26.44 -3.21
C THR A 295 74.42 -27.23 -3.87
N TYR A 296 74.13 -27.90 -5.00
CA TYR A 296 75.16 -28.62 -5.76
C TYR A 296 76.24 -27.69 -6.31
N LEU A 297 75.85 -26.56 -6.91
CA LEU A 297 76.79 -25.59 -7.47
C LEU A 297 77.65 -24.94 -6.39
N ALA A 298 77.06 -24.58 -5.25
CA ALA A 298 77.79 -24.02 -4.11
C ALA A 298 78.85 -25.00 -3.56
N GLU A 299 78.52 -26.30 -3.50
CA GLU A 299 79.46 -27.33 -3.07
C GLU A 299 80.58 -27.56 -4.10
N VAL A 300 80.25 -27.54 -5.39
CA VAL A 300 81.25 -27.67 -6.47
C VAL A 300 82.19 -26.46 -6.53
N GLU A 301 81.70 -25.26 -6.25
CA GLU A 301 82.48 -24.03 -6.12
C GLU A 301 83.39 -24.07 -4.90
N ARG A 302 82.87 -24.51 -3.75
CA ARG A 302 83.64 -24.70 -2.51
C ARG A 302 84.81 -25.67 -2.69
N VAL A 303 84.60 -26.73 -3.47
CA VAL A 303 85.61 -27.77 -3.76
C VAL A 303 86.50 -27.39 -4.96
N GLY A 304 86.22 -26.28 -5.67
CA GLY A 304 87.06 -25.75 -6.75
C GLY A 304 86.99 -26.51 -8.08
N ARG A 305 85.90 -27.25 -8.35
CA ARG A 305 85.74 -28.10 -9.55
C ARG A 305 84.95 -27.44 -10.69
N THR A 306 85.04 -26.12 -10.80
CA THR A 306 84.23 -25.29 -11.72
C THR A 306 84.55 -25.46 -13.22
N HIS A 307 85.67 -26.09 -13.56
CA HIS A 307 86.06 -26.34 -14.95
C HIS A 307 85.46 -27.62 -15.55
N GLN A 308 84.78 -28.44 -14.73
CA GLN A 308 84.26 -29.73 -15.16
C GLN A 308 82.92 -29.57 -15.91
N LYS A 309 82.68 -30.42 -16.91
CA LYS A 309 81.42 -30.44 -17.68
C LYS A 309 80.15 -30.48 -16.79
N PRO A 310 80.09 -31.30 -15.72
CA PRO A 310 78.91 -31.35 -14.84
C PRO A 310 78.56 -30.02 -14.18
N TYR A 311 79.53 -29.16 -13.92
CA TYR A 311 79.29 -27.82 -13.35
C TYR A 311 78.58 -26.91 -14.37
N ARG A 312 79.03 -26.92 -15.64
CA ARG A 312 78.38 -26.15 -16.72
C ARG A 312 76.98 -26.65 -17.02
N ASP A 313 76.79 -27.97 -17.04
CA ASP A 313 75.48 -28.58 -17.26
C ASP A 313 74.51 -28.20 -16.11
N ALA A 314 74.96 -28.25 -14.86
CA ALA A 314 74.17 -27.83 -13.70
C ALA A 314 73.84 -26.32 -13.69
N GLN A 315 74.72 -25.45 -14.20
CA GLN A 315 74.41 -24.02 -14.38
C GLN A 315 73.31 -23.79 -15.43
N ASN A 316 73.35 -24.53 -16.54
CA ASN A 316 72.32 -24.45 -17.58
C ASN A 316 70.98 -24.99 -17.07
N GLU A 317 70.99 -26.12 -16.34
CA GLU A 317 69.81 -26.68 -15.69
C GLU A 317 69.24 -25.71 -14.65
N LEU A 318 70.09 -25.01 -13.88
CA LEU A 318 69.63 -24.02 -12.89
C LEU A 318 68.91 -22.85 -13.57
N GLY A 319 69.42 -22.37 -14.70
CA GLY A 319 68.78 -21.32 -15.48
C GLY A 319 67.39 -21.74 -16.00
N LEU A 320 67.27 -23.00 -16.46
CA LEU A 320 65.99 -23.56 -16.89
C LEU A 320 65.02 -23.76 -15.72
N ALA A 321 65.49 -24.27 -14.59
CA ALA A 321 64.71 -24.47 -13.38
C ALA A 321 64.16 -23.14 -12.83
N LYS A 322 64.99 -22.08 -12.77
CA LYS A 322 64.55 -20.74 -12.35
C LYS A 322 63.48 -20.16 -13.28
N ARG A 323 63.65 -20.32 -14.60
CA ARG A 323 62.66 -19.88 -15.58
C ARG A 323 61.35 -20.66 -15.47
N ARG A 324 61.42 -21.96 -15.18
CA ARG A 324 60.25 -22.81 -14.92
C ARG A 324 59.47 -22.32 -13.70
N ASP A 325 60.13 -22.10 -12.57
CA ASP A 325 59.50 -21.61 -11.34
C ASP A 325 58.87 -20.22 -11.55
N GLU A 326 59.56 -19.32 -12.26
CA GLU A 326 59.03 -17.99 -12.61
C GLU A 326 57.75 -18.06 -13.46
N LEU A 327 57.73 -18.93 -14.48
CA LEU A 327 56.56 -19.13 -15.34
C LEU A 327 55.40 -19.76 -14.56
N GLN A 328 55.68 -20.72 -13.67
CA GLN A 328 54.66 -21.33 -12.81
C GLN A 328 54.04 -20.30 -11.86
N ALA A 329 54.86 -19.47 -11.21
CA ALA A 329 54.38 -18.41 -10.33
C ALA A 329 53.53 -17.37 -11.09
N LYS A 330 53.91 -17.01 -12.33
CA LYS A 330 53.13 -16.11 -13.20
C LYS A 330 51.77 -16.73 -13.57
N ILE A 331 51.75 -18.01 -13.94
CA ILE A 331 50.52 -18.74 -14.26
C ILE A 331 49.60 -18.82 -13.03
N GLU A 332 50.13 -19.14 -11.85
CA GLU A 332 49.36 -19.23 -10.61
C GLU A 332 48.76 -17.87 -10.22
N THR A 333 49.56 -16.80 -10.30
CA THR A 333 49.11 -15.43 -10.00
C THR A 333 47.99 -15.00 -10.95
N ALA A 334 48.16 -15.21 -12.26
CA ALA A 334 47.14 -14.84 -13.24
C ALA A 334 45.87 -15.72 -13.13
N ASN A 335 46.00 -17.00 -12.79
CA ASN A 335 44.83 -17.84 -12.50
C ASN A 335 44.07 -17.36 -11.25
N ALA A 336 44.78 -16.91 -10.21
CA ALA A 336 44.16 -16.32 -9.02
C ALA A 336 43.40 -15.02 -9.36
N GLU A 337 43.96 -14.18 -10.25
CA GLU A 337 43.31 -12.97 -10.75
C GLU A 337 42.06 -13.29 -11.61
N LEU A 338 42.12 -14.32 -12.46
CA LEU A 338 40.96 -14.83 -13.20
C LEU A 338 39.84 -15.37 -12.29
N LEU A 339 40.20 -16.07 -11.22
CA LEU A 339 39.24 -16.56 -10.23
C LEU A 339 38.60 -15.43 -9.41
N GLY A 340 39.36 -14.38 -9.10
CA GLY A 340 38.86 -13.17 -8.43
C GLY A 340 37.93 -12.33 -9.29
N THR A 341 38.23 -12.21 -10.60
CA THR A 341 37.43 -11.44 -11.55
C THR A 341 36.11 -12.14 -11.93
N GLY A 342 36.04 -13.47 -11.86
CA GLY A 342 34.82 -14.25 -12.14
C GLY A 342 33.65 -14.01 -11.16
N GLN A 343 33.88 -13.45 -9.98
CA GLN A 343 32.82 -13.15 -9.00
C GLN A 343 31.97 -11.93 -9.40
N GLY A 344 32.52 -10.98 -10.15
CA GLY A 344 31.78 -9.81 -10.63
C GLY A 344 30.70 -10.16 -11.66
N GLU A 345 30.96 -11.18 -12.48
CA GLU A 345 30.05 -11.61 -13.55
C GLU A 345 28.74 -12.22 -13.01
N ILE A 346 28.82 -12.94 -11.89
CA ILE A 346 27.65 -13.58 -11.25
C ILE A 346 26.71 -12.52 -10.64
N LEU A 347 27.25 -11.45 -10.08
CA LEU A 347 26.46 -10.35 -9.49
C LEU A 347 25.76 -9.52 -10.58
N VAL A 348 26.44 -9.26 -11.70
CA VAL A 348 25.89 -8.47 -12.82
C VAL A 348 24.86 -9.28 -13.65
N GLN A 349 25.10 -10.58 -13.84
CA GLN A 349 24.16 -11.46 -14.55
C GLN A 349 22.86 -11.69 -13.73
N ALA A 350 22.95 -11.62 -12.40
CA ALA A 350 21.77 -11.59 -11.53
C ALA A 350 20.97 -10.28 -11.66
N GLN A 351 21.65 -9.14 -11.87
CA GLN A 351 21.02 -7.84 -12.06
C GLN A 351 20.31 -7.70 -13.41
N THR A 352 20.76 -8.41 -14.46
CA THR A 352 20.12 -8.41 -15.79
C THR A 352 18.83 -9.25 -15.85
N ARG A 353 18.60 -10.19 -14.92
CA ARG A 353 17.44 -11.10 -14.96
C ARG A 353 16.16 -10.56 -14.29
N THR A 354 16.20 -9.37 -13.69
CA THR A 354 15.06 -8.78 -12.96
C THR A 354 14.77 -7.32 -13.33
N SER A 355 15.06 -6.91 -14.58
CA SER A 355 14.95 -5.50 -14.95
C SER A 355 13.50 -5.08 -15.26
N ILE A 356 12.83 -4.52 -14.27
CA ILE A 356 11.72 -3.60 -14.48
C ILE A 356 12.20 -2.50 -15.46
N PRO A 357 11.42 -2.13 -16.49
CA PRO A 357 11.81 -1.06 -17.42
C PRO A 357 12.13 0.24 -16.67
N GLY A 358 13.25 0.89 -17.01
CA GLY A 358 13.70 2.11 -16.32
C GLY A 358 12.65 3.22 -16.30
N TRP A 359 11.82 3.32 -17.35
CA TRP A 359 10.71 4.27 -17.40
C TRP A 359 9.61 3.96 -16.38
N PHE A 360 9.32 2.69 -16.14
CA PHE A 360 8.33 2.26 -15.16
C PHE A 360 8.84 2.52 -13.75
N PHE A 361 10.09 2.17 -13.47
CA PHE A 361 10.71 2.46 -12.18
C PHE A 361 10.76 3.97 -11.92
N ALA A 362 11.17 4.78 -12.90
CA ALA A 362 11.17 6.23 -12.78
C ALA A 362 9.76 6.78 -12.52
N GLY A 363 8.74 6.26 -13.23
CA GLY A 363 7.35 6.65 -13.01
C GLY A 363 6.84 6.28 -11.61
N MET A 364 7.15 5.08 -11.13
CA MET A 364 6.79 4.64 -9.78
C MET A 364 7.48 5.46 -8.70
N LEU A 365 8.77 5.72 -8.86
CA LEU A 365 9.56 6.51 -7.94
C LEU A 365 9.02 7.95 -7.87
N GLU A 366 8.67 8.54 -9.01
CA GLU A 366 8.02 9.85 -9.08
C GLU A 366 6.64 9.85 -8.40
N LEU A 367 5.83 8.80 -8.61
CA LEU A 367 4.50 8.69 -8.01
C LEU A 367 4.57 8.60 -6.47
N PHE A 368 5.49 7.81 -5.92
CA PHE A 368 5.70 7.76 -4.48
C PHE A 368 6.32 9.05 -3.93
N SER A 369 7.31 9.61 -4.62
CA SER A 369 8.00 10.84 -4.25
C SER A 369 7.06 12.05 -4.21
N SER A 370 6.18 12.18 -5.21
CA SER A 370 5.31 13.35 -5.34
C SER A 370 3.96 13.10 -4.67
N GLN A 371 3.20 12.09 -5.10
CA GLN A 371 1.84 11.86 -4.63
C GLN A 371 1.81 11.27 -3.22
N GLY A 372 2.65 10.27 -2.93
CA GLY A 372 2.72 9.66 -1.59
C GLY A 372 3.04 10.69 -0.51
N THR A 373 4.09 11.48 -0.73
CA THR A 373 4.49 12.56 0.18
C THR A 373 3.40 13.62 0.34
N SER A 374 2.79 14.07 -0.76
CA SER A 374 1.76 15.12 -0.74
C SER A 374 0.48 14.67 -0.03
N ILE A 375 0.02 13.43 -0.27
CA ILE A 375 -1.16 12.86 0.40
C ILE A 375 -0.90 12.75 1.91
N GLY A 376 0.25 12.19 2.31
CA GLY A 376 0.62 12.08 3.72
C GLY A 376 0.68 13.44 4.41
N LEU A 377 1.32 14.42 3.77
CA LEU A 377 1.44 15.78 4.32
C LEU A 377 0.08 16.48 4.44
N VAL A 378 -0.74 16.45 3.39
CA VAL A 378 -2.05 17.09 3.39
C VAL A 378 -3.02 16.41 4.36
N ALA A 379 -2.97 15.08 4.48
CA ALA A 379 -3.76 14.35 5.47
C ALA A 379 -3.44 14.81 6.89
N LEU A 380 -2.15 14.93 7.24
CA LEU A 380 -1.72 15.45 8.54
C LEU A 380 -2.18 16.89 8.76
N LEU A 381 -2.04 17.76 7.75
CA LEU A 381 -2.49 19.15 7.83
C LEU A 381 -4.01 19.27 8.05
N ILE A 382 -4.82 18.43 7.39
CA ILE A 382 -6.28 18.44 7.57
C ILE A 382 -6.66 17.90 8.96
N LEU A 383 -6.00 16.82 9.41
CA LEU A 383 -6.26 16.18 10.70
C LEU A 383 -5.96 17.11 11.89
N TYR A 384 -4.87 17.86 11.82
CA TYR A 384 -4.37 18.67 12.94
C TYR A 384 -4.59 20.18 12.77
N GLY A 385 -4.81 20.69 11.55
CA GLY A 385 -4.92 22.12 11.25
C GLY A 385 -6.31 22.75 11.47
N ARG A 386 -7.37 21.96 11.66
CA ARG A 386 -8.75 22.48 11.80
C ARG A 386 -9.12 23.07 13.17
N ARG A 387 -8.24 23.00 14.18
CA ARG A 387 -8.59 23.38 15.56
C ARG A 387 -8.61 24.89 15.86
N THR A 388 -8.12 25.76 14.98
CA THR A 388 -7.87 27.17 15.33
C THR A 388 -8.80 28.20 14.67
N VAL A 389 -9.71 27.81 13.76
CA VAL A 389 -10.42 28.79 12.92
C VAL A 389 -11.87 29.08 13.36
N ASN A 390 -12.49 28.25 14.20
CA ASN A 390 -13.84 28.52 14.72
C ASN A 390 -13.87 28.42 16.25
N PRO A 391 -13.78 29.52 17.02
CA PRO A 391 -14.25 29.50 18.40
C PRO A 391 -15.76 29.19 18.41
N PRO A 392 -16.27 28.45 19.40
CA PRO A 392 -17.70 28.21 19.54
C PRO A 392 -18.42 29.54 19.75
N THR A 393 -19.15 30.01 18.73
CA THR A 393 -20.14 31.07 18.87
C THR A 393 -21.29 30.51 19.71
N GLY A 394 -21.20 30.67 21.03
CA GLY A 394 -22.16 30.07 21.94
C GLY A 394 -22.01 30.50 23.39
N SER A 395 -21.96 31.80 23.66
CA SER A 395 -22.41 32.37 24.94
C SER A 395 -22.48 33.90 24.88
N VAL A 396 -23.47 34.43 24.16
CA VAL A 396 -24.04 35.74 24.49
C VAL A 396 -25.55 35.52 24.55
N ASN A 397 -26.04 35.35 25.78
CA ASN A 397 -27.39 35.67 26.29
C ASN A 397 -27.71 34.77 27.50
N ALA A 398 -27.29 35.23 28.69
CA ALA A 398 -28.03 35.19 29.95
C ALA A 398 -27.32 36.12 30.94
#